data_AF-A0A833ZCA2-F1
#
_entry.id   AF-A0A833ZCA2-F1
#
_cell.length_a   1.000
_cell.length_b   1.000
_cell.length_c   1.000
_cell.angle_alpha   90.00
_cell.angle_beta   90.00
_cell.angle_gamma   90.00
#
_symmetry.space_group_name_H-M   'P 1'
#
loop_
_entity.id
_entity.type
_entity.pdbx_description
1 polymer ?
#
loop_
_entity_poly.entity_id
_entity_poly.type
_entity_poly.pdbx_seq_one_letter_code
_entity_poly.pdbx_strand_id
1 'polypeptide(L)'
;MVSDEYEQLSSEALEAARICANKYMVKSCGKDGFHIRVRLHPFHVIRINKMLSCAGADRLQTGMRGAFGKPQGTVARVHIGQVIMSIRTKLQNKEHVIEALRRAKFKFPGRQKIHISKKWGFTKFNADEFEDMVAEKRLIPDGCGVKYIPNRGPLEKWRALHS
;
A
#
# COMPACT_ATOMS: atom_id res chain seq x y z
N MET A 1 0.08 -2.61 7.19
CA MET A 1 -1.00 -1.84 7.83
C MET A 1 -2.29 -2.04 7.06
N VAL A 2 -3.38 -2.27 7.78
CA VAL A 2 -4.69 -2.68 7.25
C VAL A 2 -5.75 -1.74 7.81
N SER A 3 -6.75 -1.36 7.00
CA SER A 3 -7.91 -0.61 7.50
C SER A 3 -8.89 -1.53 8.24
N ASP A 4 -9.43 -1.06 9.36
CA ASP A 4 -10.50 -1.72 10.10
C ASP A 4 -11.88 -1.12 9.78
N GLU A 5 -11.94 -0.19 8.81
CA GLU A 5 -13.13 0.58 8.49
C GLU A 5 -13.40 0.59 6.98
N TYR A 6 -14.67 0.86 6.61
CA TYR A 6 -15.06 1.10 5.23
C TYR A 6 -15.05 2.61 4.98
N GLU A 7 -14.05 3.09 4.24
CA GLU A 7 -13.73 4.51 4.18
C GLU A 7 -13.14 4.93 2.81
N GLN A 8 -13.02 6.24 2.60
CA GLN A 8 -12.33 6.83 1.47
C GLN A 8 -11.09 7.57 1.95
N LEU A 9 -9.91 7.06 1.59
CA LEU A 9 -8.64 7.67 1.95
C LEU A 9 -8.20 8.63 0.83
N SER A 10 -7.98 9.90 1.16
CA SER A 10 -7.54 10.87 0.17
C SER A 10 -6.12 10.60 -0.32
N SER A 11 -5.81 11.05 -1.54
CA SER A 11 -4.45 10.93 -2.09
C SER A 11 -3.42 11.71 -1.26
N GLU A 12 -3.82 12.83 -0.66
CA GLU A 12 -2.99 13.63 0.24
C GLU A 12 -2.70 12.88 1.54
N ALA A 13 -3.68 12.19 2.12
CA ALA A 13 -3.49 11.37 3.31
C ALA A 13 -2.54 10.19 3.04
N LEU A 14 -2.68 9.55 1.87
CA LEU A 14 -1.77 8.48 1.43
C LEU A 14 -0.33 8.97 1.29
N GLU A 15 -0.13 10.18 0.74
CA GLU A 15 1.20 10.76 0.60
C GLU A 15 1.79 11.22 1.95
N ALA A 16 0.98 11.83 2.82
CA ALA A 16 1.40 12.20 4.17
C ALA A 16 1.84 10.98 4.99
N ALA A 17 1.09 9.87 4.89
CA ALA A 17 1.44 8.61 5.53
C ALA A 17 2.75 8.02 4.97
N ARG A 18 2.93 8.05 3.65
CA ARG A 18 4.15 7.57 2.98
C ARG A 18 5.37 8.36 3.42
N ILE A 19 5.31 9.69 3.41
CA ILE A 19 6.40 10.57 3.85
C ILE A 19 6.72 10.31 5.33
N CYS A 20 5.70 10.19 6.18
CA CYS A 20 5.85 9.94 7.61
C CYS A 20 6.60 8.63 7.90
N ALA A 21 6.18 7.52 7.27
CA ALA A 21 6.85 6.24 7.40
C ALA A 21 8.29 6.30 6.85
N ASN A 22 8.47 6.87 5.65
CA ASN A 22 9.78 6.95 5.00
C ASN A 22 10.78 7.76 5.84
N LYS A 23 10.38 8.93 6.35
CA LYS A 23 11.26 9.81 7.13
C LYS A 23 11.79 9.11 8.40
N TYR A 24 10.95 8.35 9.09
CA TYR A 24 11.37 7.59 10.27
C TYR A 24 12.29 6.42 9.89
N MET A 25 11.91 5.65 8.88
CA MET A 25 12.69 4.47 8.45
C MET A 25 14.06 4.85 7.89
N VAL A 26 14.19 5.95 7.14
CA VAL A 26 15.50 6.45 6.66
C VAL A 26 16.40 6.83 7.83
N LYS A 27 15.86 7.48 8.86
CA LYS A 27 16.63 7.88 10.04
C LYS A 27 17.09 6.69 10.88
N SER A 28 16.23 5.67 11.04
CA SER A 28 16.51 4.54 11.93
C SER A 28 17.23 3.37 11.26
N CYS A 29 16.88 3.04 10.02
CA CYS A 29 17.34 1.83 9.33
C CYS A 29 18.22 2.13 8.10
N GLY A 30 18.42 3.39 7.75
CA GLY A 30 19.08 3.80 6.52
C GLY A 30 18.19 3.64 5.28
N LYS A 31 18.57 4.31 4.18
CA LYS A 31 17.79 4.34 2.93
C LYS A 31 17.64 2.95 2.29
N ASP A 32 18.67 2.12 2.36
CA ASP A 32 18.69 0.79 1.73
C ASP A 32 18.19 -0.33 2.67
N GLY A 33 17.81 0.03 3.90
CA GLY A 33 17.37 -0.93 4.92
C GLY A 33 15.96 -1.46 4.73
N PHE A 34 15.17 -0.91 3.80
CA PHE A 34 13.74 -1.24 3.69
C PHE A 34 13.16 -0.96 2.30
N HIS A 35 12.00 -1.54 2.02
CA HIS A 35 11.17 -1.26 0.85
C HIS A 35 9.74 -0.98 1.30
N ILE A 36 9.25 0.26 1.13
CA ILE A 36 7.85 0.65 1.39
C ILE A 36 7.06 0.59 0.10
N ARG A 37 5.85 0.03 0.17
CA ARG A 37 4.86 0.07 -0.90
C ARG A 37 3.51 0.52 -0.36
N VAL A 38 2.97 1.61 -0.90
CA VAL A 38 1.55 1.93 -0.78
C VAL A 38 0.80 0.99 -1.72
N ARG A 39 -0.16 0.24 -1.19
CA ARG A 39 -0.90 -0.80 -1.92
C ARG A 39 -2.15 -0.24 -2.60
N LEU A 40 -2.75 0.76 -1.97
CA LEU A 40 -3.92 1.47 -2.49
C LEU A 40 -3.55 2.46 -3.58
N HIS A 41 -4.45 2.63 -4.55
CA HIS A 41 -4.35 3.62 -5.61
C HIS A 41 -5.62 4.48 -5.64
N PRO A 42 -5.50 5.81 -5.65
CA PRO A 42 -6.65 6.71 -5.59
C PRO A 42 -7.26 6.92 -6.98
N PHE A 43 -8.09 5.98 -7.44
CA PHE A 43 -8.76 6.07 -8.74
C PHE A 43 -10.10 6.81 -8.70
N HIS A 44 -10.74 6.92 -7.54
CA HIS A 44 -12.05 7.53 -7.44
C HIS A 44 -11.92 9.06 -7.36
N VAL A 45 -12.62 9.79 -8.22
CA VAL A 45 -12.59 11.26 -8.26
C VAL A 45 -13.77 11.83 -7.47
N ILE A 46 -13.48 12.61 -6.44
CA ILE A 46 -14.49 13.34 -5.66
C ILE A 46 -14.85 14.65 -6.35
N ARG A 47 -16.11 15.07 -6.17
CA ARG A 47 -16.69 16.24 -6.80
C ARG A 47 -17.15 17.24 -5.75
N ILE A 48 -17.03 18.53 -6.09
CA ILE A 48 -17.46 19.63 -5.24
C ILE A 48 -18.36 20.58 -6.02
N ASN A 49 -19.50 20.94 -5.46
CA ASN A 49 -20.29 22.09 -5.90
C ASN A 49 -19.79 23.31 -5.13
N LYS A 50 -18.88 24.10 -5.75
CA LYS A 50 -18.21 25.21 -5.06
C LYS A 50 -19.20 26.34 -4.77
N MET A 51 -19.39 26.63 -3.49
CA MET A 51 -20.13 27.81 -3.02
C MET A 51 -19.20 29.02 -2.97
N LEU A 52 -19.70 30.19 -3.37
CA LEU A 52 -18.99 31.46 -3.25
C LEU A 52 -19.18 32.00 -1.82
N SER A 53 -18.07 32.27 -1.13
CA SER A 53 -18.09 32.81 0.24
C SER A 53 -18.01 34.35 0.30
N CYS A 54 -18.14 35.05 -0.82
CA CYS A 54 -18.04 36.52 -0.88
C CYS A 54 -19.40 37.22 -0.63
N ALA A 55 -19.35 38.49 -0.22
CA ALA A 55 -20.54 39.32 -0.11
C ALA A 55 -21.22 39.48 -1.49
N GLY A 56 -22.54 39.35 -1.54
CA GLY A 56 -23.30 39.35 -2.81
C GLY A 56 -23.23 38.04 -3.60
N ALA A 57 -22.79 36.93 -2.98
CA ALA A 57 -22.74 35.61 -3.62
C ALA A 57 -24.11 35.13 -4.17
N ASP A 58 -25.20 35.58 -3.57
CA ASP A 58 -26.57 35.33 -4.02
C ASP A 58 -26.83 35.82 -5.45
N ARG A 59 -26.13 36.87 -5.89
CA ARG A 59 -26.25 37.44 -7.24
C ARG A 59 -25.42 36.70 -8.29
N LEU A 60 -24.36 36.03 -7.85
CA LEU A 60 -23.33 35.44 -8.72
C LEU A 60 -23.40 33.91 -8.77
N GLN A 61 -24.07 33.28 -7.80
CA GLN A 61 -24.18 31.84 -7.70
C GLN A 61 -25.61 31.35 -7.95
N THR A 62 -25.74 30.21 -8.61
CA THR A 62 -27.03 29.55 -8.86
C THR A 62 -27.57 28.74 -7.68
N GLY A 63 -26.90 28.79 -6.52
CA GLY A 63 -27.20 27.97 -5.35
C GLY A 63 -27.12 26.47 -5.67
N MET A 64 -28.22 25.75 -5.48
CA MET A 64 -28.34 24.31 -5.75
C MET A 64 -28.87 23.97 -7.15
N ARG A 65 -29.16 24.98 -7.99
CA ARG A 65 -29.57 24.76 -9.38
C ARG A 65 -28.36 24.28 -10.19
N GLY A 66 -28.47 23.09 -10.81
CA GLY A 66 -27.35 22.46 -11.53
C GLY A 66 -26.22 21.97 -10.63
N ALA A 67 -26.54 21.45 -9.43
CA ALA A 67 -25.59 21.11 -8.36
C ALA A 67 -24.58 19.97 -8.65
N PHE A 68 -24.46 19.47 -9.89
CA PHE A 68 -23.47 18.45 -10.20
C PHE A 68 -22.06 19.04 -10.09
N GLY A 69 -21.32 18.60 -9.07
CA GLY A 69 -20.02 19.15 -8.74
C GLY A 69 -18.96 18.92 -9.82
N LYS A 70 -17.96 19.80 -9.85
CA LYS A 70 -16.75 19.62 -10.67
C LYS A 70 -15.75 18.70 -9.94
N PRO A 71 -14.93 17.92 -10.66
CA PRO A 71 -13.81 17.17 -10.07
C PRO A 71 -12.90 18.07 -9.21
N GLN A 72 -12.52 17.61 -8.02
CA GLN A 72 -11.67 18.38 -7.10
C GLN A 72 -10.47 17.58 -6.56
N GLY A 73 -10.62 16.28 -6.34
CA GLY A 73 -9.57 15.45 -5.75
C GLY A 73 -9.77 13.97 -6.05
N THR A 74 -8.79 13.16 -5.67
CA THR A 74 -8.83 11.70 -5.82
C THR A 74 -8.73 10.99 -4.48
N VAL A 75 -9.45 9.89 -4.37
CA VAL A 75 -9.53 9.07 -3.16
C VAL A 75 -9.40 7.60 -3.51
N ALA A 76 -8.79 6.83 -2.61
CA ALA A 76 -8.82 5.37 -2.64
C ALA A 76 -10.00 4.88 -1.81
N ARG A 77 -10.85 4.04 -2.40
CA ARG A 77 -11.93 3.36 -1.68
C ARG A 77 -11.35 2.13 -1.00
N VAL A 78 -11.60 2.00 0.31
CA VAL A 78 -10.98 0.96 1.13
C VAL A 78 -12.05 0.14 1.82
N HIS A 79 -11.88 -1.18 1.79
CA HIS A 79 -12.70 -2.13 2.53
C HIS A 79 -12.04 -2.53 3.85
N ILE A 80 -12.86 -2.97 4.81
CA ILE A 80 -12.39 -3.55 6.06
C ILE A 80 -11.48 -4.74 5.75
N GLY A 81 -10.30 -4.79 6.36
CA GLY A 81 -9.30 -5.84 6.13
C GLY A 81 -8.39 -5.60 4.92
N GLN A 82 -8.59 -4.52 4.15
CA GLN A 82 -7.76 -4.21 3.00
C GLN A 82 -6.41 -3.60 3.42
N VAL A 83 -5.32 -4.09 2.83
CA VAL A 83 -3.96 -3.62 3.12
C VAL A 83 -3.75 -2.24 2.48
N ILE A 84 -3.43 -1.25 3.32
CA ILE A 84 -3.14 0.13 2.88
C ILE A 84 -1.68 0.27 2.45
N MET A 85 -0.76 -0.14 3.32
CA MET A 85 0.68 0.03 3.15
C MET A 85 1.43 -1.18 3.69
N SER A 86 2.50 -1.55 2.99
CA SER A 86 3.36 -2.68 3.31
C SER A 86 4.82 -2.24 3.35
N ILE A 87 5.58 -2.77 4.30
CA ILE A 87 7.03 -2.52 4.42
C ILE A 87 7.72 -3.88 4.47
N ARG A 88 8.73 -4.07 3.62
CA ARG A 88 9.64 -5.23 3.64
C ARG A 88 10.99 -4.77 4.16
N THR A 89 11.55 -5.47 5.15
CA THR A 89 12.87 -5.18 5.73
C THR A 89 13.47 -6.47 6.32
N LYS A 90 14.70 -6.38 6.83
CA LYS A 90 15.36 -7.44 7.59
C LYS A 90 14.75 -7.56 9.00
N LEU A 91 14.83 -8.73 9.60
CA LEU A 91 14.21 -9.03 10.90
C LEU A 91 14.68 -8.09 12.04
N GLN A 92 15.93 -7.63 11.97
CA GLN A 92 16.53 -6.68 12.92
C GLN A 92 15.75 -5.36 13.03
N ASN A 93 15.10 -4.91 11.96
CA ASN A 93 14.40 -3.62 11.91
C ASN A 93 12.91 -3.70 12.26
N LYS A 94 12.45 -4.85 12.79
CA LYS A 94 11.03 -5.13 13.04
C LYS A 94 10.36 -4.05 13.91
N GLU A 95 10.99 -3.66 15.01
CA GLU A 95 10.41 -2.68 15.95
C GLU A 95 10.28 -1.29 15.32
N HIS A 96 11.30 -0.87 14.56
CA HIS A 96 11.26 0.38 13.82
C HIS A 96 10.14 0.42 12.79
N VAL A 97 9.85 -0.69 12.11
CA VAL A 97 8.73 -0.76 11.17
C VAL A 97 7.38 -0.61 11.87
N ILE A 98 7.20 -1.23 13.05
CA ILE A 98 5.96 -1.11 13.82
C ILE A 98 5.74 0.34 14.22
N GLU A 99 6.77 1.03 14.72
CA GLU A 99 6.69 2.43 15.09
C GLU A 99 6.49 3.35 13.86
N ALA A 100 7.14 3.07 12.72
CA ALA A 100 6.93 3.81 11.48
C ALA A 100 5.46 3.73 11.02
N LEU A 101 4.89 2.53 11.02
CA LEU A 101 3.50 2.31 10.65
C LEU A 101 2.53 2.88 11.68
N ARG A 102 2.90 2.88 12.98
CA ARG A 102 2.13 3.56 14.02
C ARG A 102 2.07 5.06 13.77
N ARG A 103 3.17 5.69 13.37
CA ARG A 103 3.18 7.13 13.03
C ARG A 103 2.37 7.42 11.78
N ALA A 104 2.48 6.56 10.77
CA ALA A 104 1.72 6.69 9.53
C ALA A 104 0.21 6.53 9.73
N LYS A 105 -0.22 5.66 10.66
CA LYS A 105 -1.66 5.45 10.91
C LYS A 105 -2.39 6.72 11.35
N PHE A 106 -1.71 7.61 12.08
CA PHE A 106 -2.29 8.91 12.49
C PHE A 106 -2.54 9.88 11.33
N LYS A 107 -2.14 9.54 10.10
CA LYS A 107 -2.46 10.31 8.90
C LYS A 107 -3.74 9.83 8.22
N PHE A 108 -4.30 8.71 8.67
CA PHE A 108 -5.56 8.19 8.17
C PHE A 108 -6.69 8.45 9.19
N PRO A 109 -7.91 8.73 8.70
CA PRO A 109 -9.10 8.69 9.55
C PRO A 109 -9.37 7.26 10.03
N GLY A 110 -10.19 7.09 11.06
CA GLY A 110 -10.62 5.77 11.51
C GLY A 110 -9.53 4.95 12.22
N ARG A 111 -9.75 3.63 12.27
CA ARG A 111 -8.88 2.66 12.94
C ARG A 111 -8.09 1.84 11.93
N GLN A 112 -6.76 1.83 12.09
CA GLN A 112 -5.87 0.93 11.35
C GLN A 112 -5.15 -0.04 12.27
N LYS A 113 -5.01 -1.27 11.79
CA LYS A 113 -4.30 -2.36 12.45
C LYS A 113 -2.94 -2.62 11.78
N ILE A 114 -1.94 -2.90 12.60
CA ILE A 114 -0.60 -3.27 12.15
C ILE A 114 -0.45 -4.77 12.35
N HIS A 115 -0.24 -5.49 11.25
CA HIS A 115 -0.02 -6.93 11.26
C HIS A 115 1.40 -7.22 10.78
N ILE A 116 2.02 -8.22 11.41
CA ILE A 116 3.23 -8.85 10.91
C ILE A 116 2.78 -10.01 10.01
N SER A 117 3.16 -9.95 8.73
CA SER A 117 2.83 -11.00 7.77
C SER A 117 3.67 -12.24 8.04
N LYS A 118 3.08 -13.43 7.90
CA LYS A 118 3.81 -14.71 7.85
C LYS A 118 4.50 -14.95 6.49
N LYS A 119 4.17 -14.14 5.49
CA LYS A 119 4.71 -14.26 4.13
C LYS A 119 6.13 -13.74 4.01
N TRP A 120 6.91 -14.32 3.09
CA TRP A 120 8.23 -13.82 2.74
C TRP A 120 8.14 -12.49 1.98
N GLY A 121 8.18 -11.39 2.74
CA GLY A 121 8.15 -10.03 2.20
C GLY A 121 6.89 -9.73 1.38
N PHE A 122 7.06 -9.45 0.08
CA PHE A 122 5.97 -9.12 -0.85
C PHE A 122 5.50 -10.30 -1.70
N THR A 123 5.99 -11.50 -1.40
CA THR A 123 5.58 -12.72 -2.09
C THR A 123 4.26 -13.25 -1.53
N LYS A 124 3.71 -14.27 -2.18
CA LYS A 124 2.50 -14.97 -1.72
C LYS A 124 2.80 -16.13 -0.78
N PHE A 125 4.06 -16.57 -0.67
CA PHE A 125 4.50 -17.75 0.05
C PHE A 125 4.82 -17.43 1.51
N ASN A 126 4.62 -18.40 2.40
CA ASN A 126 5.01 -18.29 3.81
C ASN A 126 6.53 -18.28 3.94
N ALA A 127 7.04 -17.61 4.97
CA ALA A 127 8.48 -17.55 5.23
C ALA A 127 9.06 -18.95 5.51
N ASP A 128 8.30 -19.78 6.24
CA ASP A 128 8.72 -21.12 6.67
C ASP A 128 8.94 -22.08 5.49
N GLU A 129 8.16 -21.93 4.41
CA GLU A 129 8.24 -22.79 3.21
C GLU A 129 9.15 -22.19 2.11
N PHE A 130 9.50 -20.90 2.23
CA PHE A 130 10.12 -20.17 1.13
C PHE A 130 11.52 -20.70 0.79
N GLU A 131 12.32 -20.99 1.82
CA GLU A 131 13.69 -21.49 1.64
C GLU A 131 13.69 -22.90 1.05
N ASP A 132 12.80 -23.77 1.51
CA ASP A 132 12.62 -25.12 0.95
C ASP A 132 12.20 -25.06 -0.53
N MET A 133 11.23 -24.22 -0.87
CA MET A 133 10.80 -24.06 -2.27
C MET A 133 11.88 -23.47 -3.18
N VAL A 134 12.81 -22.68 -2.64
CA VAL A 134 13.98 -22.19 -3.38
C VAL A 134 15.01 -23.31 -3.53
N ALA A 135 15.27 -24.10 -2.48
CA ALA A 135 16.17 -25.25 -2.52
C ALA A 135 15.70 -26.33 -3.51
N GLU A 136 14.39 -26.58 -3.58
CA GLU A 136 13.74 -27.45 -4.56
C GLU A 136 13.72 -26.87 -5.99
N LYS A 137 14.28 -25.68 -6.22
CA LYS A 137 14.25 -24.93 -7.49
C LYS A 137 12.82 -24.69 -8.02
N ARG A 138 11.80 -24.65 -7.15
CA ARG A 138 10.40 -24.32 -7.51
C ARG A 138 10.16 -22.82 -7.54
N LEU A 139 11.04 -22.04 -6.89
CA LEU A 139 11.06 -20.59 -6.95
C LEU A 139 12.37 -20.10 -7.54
N ILE A 140 12.29 -19.30 -8.60
CA ILE A 140 13.45 -18.62 -9.21
C ILE A 140 13.41 -17.14 -8.81
N PRO A 141 14.55 -16.55 -8.44
CA PRO A 141 14.64 -15.10 -8.22
C PRO A 141 14.32 -14.32 -9.50
N ASP A 142 13.42 -13.34 -9.39
CA ASP A 142 13.02 -12.45 -10.50
C ASP A 142 13.11 -11.00 -10.01
N GLY A 143 14.34 -10.56 -9.73
CA GLY A 143 14.65 -9.25 -9.16
C GLY A 143 14.02 -9.05 -7.77
N CYS A 144 13.02 -8.16 -7.69
CA CYS A 144 12.31 -7.87 -6.44
C CYS A 144 11.36 -9.02 -6.01
N GLY A 145 10.93 -9.84 -6.97
CA GLY A 145 9.96 -10.91 -6.80
C GLY A 145 10.56 -12.29 -6.98
N VAL A 146 9.67 -13.27 -7.06
CA VAL A 146 10.00 -14.65 -7.40
C VAL A 146 9.05 -15.16 -8.46
N LYS A 147 9.58 -15.98 -9.37
CA LYS A 147 8.79 -16.72 -10.34
C LYS A 147 8.58 -18.14 -9.83
N TYR A 148 7.32 -18.55 -9.75
CA TYR A 148 6.96 -19.92 -9.44
C TYR A 148 7.07 -20.80 -10.69
N ILE A 149 7.76 -21.92 -10.55
CA ILE A 149 7.85 -22.94 -11.60
C ILE A 149 6.82 -24.03 -11.30
N PRO A 150 5.75 -24.14 -12.11
CA PRO A 150 4.82 -25.26 -12.00
C PRO A 150 5.45 -26.55 -12.56
N ASN A 151 4.94 -27.70 -12.13
CA ASN A 151 5.29 -29.01 -12.70
C ASN A 151 4.64 -29.23 -14.09
N ARG A 152 4.35 -28.16 -14.83
CA ARG A 152 3.65 -28.17 -16.12
C ARG A 152 4.43 -27.31 -17.12
N GLY A 153 4.63 -27.83 -18.32
CA GLY A 153 5.37 -27.17 -19.40
C GLY A 153 6.30 -28.14 -20.14
N PRO A 154 7.08 -27.66 -21.11
CA PRO A 154 8.05 -28.49 -21.82
C PRO A 154 9.05 -29.15 -20.87
N LEU A 155 9.19 -30.48 -20.97
CA LEU A 155 10.06 -31.27 -20.11
C LEU A 155 11.53 -30.83 -20.20
N GLU A 156 11.96 -30.37 -21.37
CA GLU A 156 13.30 -29.82 -21.59
C GLU A 156 13.61 -28.64 -20.66
N LYS A 157 12.67 -27.71 -20.48
CA LYS A 157 12.83 -26.58 -19.55
C LYS A 157 12.93 -27.04 -18.11
N TRP A 158 12.15 -28.04 -17.74
CA TRP A 158 12.21 -28.62 -16.39
C TRP A 158 13.56 -29.30 -16.15
N ARG A 159 14.04 -30.11 -17.11
CA ARG A 159 15.35 -30.78 -17.03
C ARG A 159 16.49 -29.78 -16.92
N ALA A 160 16.52 -28.73 -17.74
CA ALA A 160 17.56 -27.70 -17.72
C ALA A 160 17.64 -26.95 -16.37
N LEU A 161 16.53 -26.89 -15.63
CA LEU A 161 16.49 -26.29 -14.30
C LEU A 161 16.99 -27.26 -13.22
N HIS A 162 16.71 -28.56 -13.36
CA HIS A 162 16.97 -29.58 -12.34
C HIS A 162 18.27 -30.38 -12.56
N SER A 163 18.93 -30.22 -13.71
CA SER A 163 20.36 -30.53 -13.87
C SER A 163 21.20 -29.64 -12.96
#